data_AF-A0A965Q1Y3-F1
#
_entry.id   AF-A0A965Q1Y3-F1
#
_cell.length_a   1.000
_cell.length_b   1.000
_cell.length_c   1.000
_cell.angle_alpha   90.00
_cell.angle_beta   90.00
_cell.angle_gamma   90.00
#
_symmetry.space_group_name_H-M   'P 1'
#
loop_
_entity.id
_entity.type
_entity.pdbx_description
1 polymer ?
#
loop_
_entity_poly.entity_id
_entity_poly.type
_entity_poly.pdbx_seq_one_letter_code
_entity_poly.pdbx_strand_id
1 'polypeptide(L)'
;MACLECLTTKVASVGNLISKIPHLTCFVLLMSSFCVLPKAIHAESESERKIDVLFLFDDTVSFEPYIEDFSGLAQSLIEELENSLPGVEFGFGIARFEDYGGPGWSFCSGPQTCLEDKQNRINGRPFILNQAIVTKEAAGGVAERNQLIGEALQRTAPGFGGDDPESALADALYQAATGVGFDGNGDAEFLGFSGIQRAGDIDTQVDPDESGDVPPFSSLIETHHTAGTEGGVGFRAEALKLIVLATDICSTVAIPPFSAVPDQIVGLYSSEYTDDFRCSSHPFGQDRSGYVSDAFSELSSTVPNSVVPKGGADIQLTIDALNAEKIRVIGMGPGVSPVPSGSGPSFEPGHFLSALARITGAVDSMGIPLVFDLEDEPYNVREKLVDNILLATASENPGCQTINFQNTLADTQTLIRRQKKTLNRLIRILKLSGAITTSYARPMRKKINVITEEALLTLSTLPQAPLICATTACPSISHQSELATIRSISTALKRRARRLSRSYRDKVSSTIRQRIIRKRKRARKLFQKVQEQISYLPQLSSLCSSNT
;
A
#
# COMPACT_ATOMS: atom_id res chain seq x y z
N MET A 1 -42.43 -15.22 41.67
CA MET A 1 -43.15 -14.18 42.44
C MET A 1 -42.44 -13.71 43.71
N ALA A 2 -41.51 -14.46 44.31
CA ALA A 2 -40.72 -13.99 45.46
C ALA A 2 -39.51 -13.07 45.11
N CYS A 3 -39.27 -12.77 43.83
CA CYS A 3 -38.20 -11.87 43.39
C CYS A 3 -38.69 -10.43 43.09
N LEU A 4 -40.00 -10.17 43.20
CA LEU A 4 -40.60 -8.88 42.86
C LEU A 4 -40.75 -7.92 44.05
N GLU A 5 -40.56 -8.41 45.29
CA GLU A 5 -40.74 -7.59 46.51
C GLU A 5 -39.46 -6.92 47.03
N CYS A 6 -38.28 -7.20 46.45
CA CYS A 6 -37.01 -6.59 46.89
C CYS A 6 -36.65 -5.31 46.10
N LEU A 7 -37.34 -5.01 44.99
CA LEU A 7 -37.05 -3.84 44.16
C LEU A 7 -37.91 -2.60 44.44
N THR A 8 -39.02 -2.73 45.18
CA THR A 8 -39.97 -1.62 45.41
C THR A 8 -39.56 -0.67 46.55
N THR A 9 -38.61 -1.04 47.41
CA THR A 9 -38.17 -0.19 48.54
C THR A 9 -36.95 0.68 48.26
N LYS A 10 -36.25 0.53 47.13
CA LYS A 10 -35.10 1.38 46.77
C LYS A 10 -35.37 2.45 45.69
N VAL A 11 -36.53 2.45 45.05
CA VAL A 11 -36.88 3.45 44.02
C VAL A 11 -37.54 4.70 44.63
N ALA A 12 -37.97 4.66 45.90
CA ALA A 12 -38.60 5.80 46.56
C ALA A 12 -37.65 6.96 46.91
N SER A 13 -36.32 6.78 46.88
CA SER A 13 -35.36 7.85 47.23
C SER A 13 -34.78 8.62 46.04
N VAL A 14 -35.21 8.35 44.80
CA VAL A 14 -34.72 9.05 43.58
C VAL A 14 -35.81 9.92 42.93
N GLY A 15 -37.06 9.82 43.41
CA GLY A 15 -38.21 10.51 42.84
C GLY A 15 -38.18 12.05 42.90
N ASN A 16 -37.35 12.66 43.77
CA ASN A 16 -37.31 14.11 43.92
C ASN A 16 -36.29 14.84 43.02
N LEU A 17 -35.52 14.12 42.17
CA LEU A 17 -34.58 14.74 41.24
C LEU A 17 -35.03 14.72 39.76
N ILE A 18 -36.10 13.97 39.43
CA ILE A 18 -36.51 13.71 38.04
C ILE A 18 -37.62 14.65 37.54
N SER A 19 -38.18 15.52 38.39
CA SER A 19 -39.28 16.42 38.01
C SER A 19 -38.89 17.65 37.16
N LYS A 20 -37.62 17.77 36.70
CA LYS A 20 -37.13 18.95 35.95
C LYS A 20 -36.63 18.69 34.52
N ILE A 21 -36.79 17.47 33.97
CA ILE A 21 -36.33 17.17 32.60
C ILE A 21 -37.44 16.44 31.83
N PRO A 22 -38.23 17.13 30.98
CA PRO A 22 -39.39 16.55 30.29
C PRO A 22 -39.04 15.55 29.17
N HIS A 23 -37.76 15.32 28.86
CA HIS A 23 -37.32 14.39 27.81
C HIS A 23 -36.90 13.00 28.32
N LEU A 24 -36.86 12.76 29.64
CA LEU A 24 -36.33 11.49 30.18
C LEU A 24 -37.41 10.41 30.40
N THR A 25 -38.69 10.77 30.40
CA THR A 25 -39.80 9.84 30.68
C THR A 25 -40.12 8.90 29.51
N CYS A 26 -39.73 9.27 28.28
CA CYS A 26 -39.92 8.41 27.09
C CYS A 26 -38.88 7.27 27.02
N PHE A 27 -37.77 7.38 27.74
CA PHE A 27 -36.66 6.43 27.65
C PHE A 27 -36.81 5.22 28.61
N VAL A 28 -37.58 5.38 29.69
CA VAL A 28 -37.69 4.36 30.75
C VAL A 28 -38.77 3.32 30.45
N LEU A 29 -39.74 3.62 29.58
CA LEU A 29 -40.82 2.68 29.21
C LEU A 29 -40.47 1.74 28.03
N LEU A 30 -39.35 1.97 27.33
CA LEU A 30 -38.89 1.09 26.24
C LEU A 30 -37.99 -0.07 26.71
N MET A 31 -37.58 -0.08 27.99
CA MET A 31 -36.64 -1.07 28.53
C MET A 31 -37.31 -2.27 29.23
N SER A 32 -38.64 -2.32 29.31
CA SER A 32 -39.36 -3.38 30.07
C SER A 32 -39.91 -4.53 29.21
N SER A 33 -39.56 -4.64 27.93
CA SER A 33 -40.07 -5.71 27.03
C SER A 33 -39.01 -6.46 26.23
N PHE A 34 -37.79 -6.62 26.75
CA PHE A 34 -36.84 -7.60 26.22
C PHE A 34 -36.84 -8.86 27.10
N CYS A 35 -37.68 -9.81 26.72
CA CYS A 35 -37.58 -11.18 27.19
C CYS A 35 -36.30 -11.78 26.57
N VAL A 36 -35.25 -11.93 27.38
CA VAL A 36 -34.01 -12.61 27.00
C VAL A 36 -34.33 -14.10 26.84
N LEU A 37 -34.60 -14.51 25.60
CA LEU A 37 -34.45 -15.91 25.22
C LEU A 37 -32.94 -16.20 25.15
N PRO A 38 -32.45 -17.27 25.79
CA PRO A 38 -31.09 -17.73 25.55
C PRO A 38 -31.05 -18.23 24.11
N LYS A 39 -30.55 -17.40 23.20
CA LYS A 39 -30.14 -17.84 21.87
C LYS A 39 -29.02 -18.85 22.11
N ALA A 40 -29.28 -20.12 21.82
CA ALA A 40 -28.23 -21.11 21.69
C ALA A 40 -27.26 -20.55 20.65
N ILE A 41 -26.12 -20.07 21.14
CA ILE A 41 -24.97 -19.71 20.33
C ILE A 41 -24.53 -21.05 19.75
N HIS A 42 -24.97 -21.34 18.52
CA HIS A 42 -24.19 -22.23 17.69
C HIS A 42 -22.81 -21.59 17.65
N ALA A 43 -21.86 -22.23 18.32
CA ALA A 43 -20.46 -22.11 17.95
C ALA A 43 -20.42 -22.63 16.51
N GLU A 44 -20.71 -21.76 15.54
CA GLU A 44 -20.15 -21.91 14.21
C GLU A 44 -18.66 -22.12 14.49
N SER A 45 -18.15 -23.29 14.14
CA SER A 45 -16.72 -23.54 14.19
C SER A 45 -16.08 -22.33 13.55
N GLU A 46 -15.24 -21.60 14.28
CA GLU A 46 -14.39 -20.58 13.70
C GLU A 46 -13.55 -21.30 12.65
N SER A 47 -14.07 -21.36 11.42
CA SER A 47 -13.33 -21.86 10.28
C SER A 47 -12.13 -20.95 10.20
N GLU A 48 -10.95 -21.53 10.39
CA GLU A 48 -9.68 -20.81 10.34
C GLU A 48 -9.68 -19.91 9.11
N ARG A 49 -9.66 -18.59 9.33
CA ARG A 49 -9.75 -17.62 8.24
C ARG A 49 -8.42 -17.66 7.50
N LYS A 50 -8.44 -17.89 6.19
CA LYS A 50 -7.24 -17.93 5.36
C LYS A 50 -7.06 -16.59 4.65
N ILE A 51 -5.86 -16.05 4.69
CA ILE A 51 -5.48 -14.85 3.94
C ILE A 51 -4.21 -15.17 3.16
N ASP A 52 -4.24 -14.92 1.85
CA ASP A 52 -3.07 -15.03 1.00
C ASP A 52 -2.64 -13.65 0.53
N VAL A 53 -1.35 -13.37 0.67
CA VAL A 53 -0.74 -12.11 0.25
C VAL A 53 0.36 -12.39 -0.76
N LEU A 54 0.13 -12.01 -2.00
CA LEU A 54 1.17 -11.93 -3.03
C LEU A 54 1.78 -10.53 -3.00
N PHE A 55 3.09 -10.42 -2.88
CA PHE A 55 3.80 -9.20 -3.20
C PHE A 55 4.27 -9.28 -4.65
N LEU A 56 3.75 -8.38 -5.50
CA LEU A 56 4.06 -8.30 -6.93
C LEU A 56 4.86 -7.01 -7.18
N PHE A 57 6.16 -7.15 -7.44
CA PHE A 57 7.08 -6.03 -7.58
C PHE A 57 7.42 -5.75 -9.04
N ASP A 58 7.39 -4.47 -9.40
CA ASP A 58 8.11 -3.93 -10.53
C ASP A 58 9.60 -4.20 -10.33
N ASP A 59 10.24 -4.88 -11.27
CA ASP A 59 11.67 -5.25 -11.17
C ASP A 59 12.56 -4.49 -12.16
N THR A 60 12.10 -3.31 -12.56
CA THR A 60 12.89 -2.41 -13.39
C THR A 60 13.94 -1.66 -12.58
N VAL A 61 14.94 -1.12 -13.28
CA VAL A 61 16.07 -0.38 -12.66
C VAL A 61 15.59 0.82 -11.83
N SER A 62 14.50 1.48 -12.22
CA SER A 62 13.96 2.63 -11.46
C SER A 62 13.38 2.20 -10.10
N PHE A 63 12.86 0.98 -10.01
CA PHE A 63 12.23 0.46 -8.81
C PHE A 63 13.19 -0.31 -7.87
N GLU A 64 14.36 -0.73 -8.35
CA GLU A 64 15.38 -1.50 -7.59
C GLU A 64 15.62 -0.98 -6.15
N PRO A 65 15.81 0.34 -5.89
CA PRO A 65 16.08 0.83 -4.53
C PRO A 65 14.95 0.52 -3.52
N TYR A 66 13.71 0.44 -3.99
CA TYR A 66 12.55 0.19 -3.12
C TYR A 66 12.42 -1.29 -2.76
N ILE A 67 12.87 -2.20 -3.64
CA ILE A 67 12.88 -3.65 -3.37
C ILE A 67 13.89 -3.99 -2.29
N GLU A 68 15.08 -3.38 -2.33
CA GLU A 68 16.11 -3.57 -1.30
C GLU A 68 15.57 -3.15 0.09
N ASP A 69 14.93 -1.98 0.16
CA ASP A 69 14.31 -1.46 1.37
C ASP A 69 13.19 -2.39 1.87
N PHE A 70 12.32 -2.88 0.98
CA PHE A 70 11.27 -3.85 1.33
C PHE A 70 11.85 -5.17 1.86
N SER A 71 12.90 -5.68 1.21
CA SER A 71 13.55 -6.93 1.58
C SER A 71 14.09 -6.90 3.01
N GLY A 72 14.60 -5.74 3.45
CA GLY A 72 15.02 -5.52 4.84
C GLY A 72 13.87 -5.51 5.86
N LEU A 73 12.62 -5.31 5.42
CA LEU A 73 11.44 -5.20 6.29
C LEU A 73 10.55 -6.46 6.29
N ALA A 74 10.60 -7.27 5.23
CA ALA A 74 9.65 -8.35 4.94
C ALA A 74 9.43 -9.33 6.12
N GLN A 75 10.50 -9.77 6.79
CA GLN A 75 10.35 -10.68 7.94
C GLN A 75 9.56 -10.05 9.09
N SER A 76 9.87 -8.79 9.43
CA SER A 76 9.17 -8.08 10.50
C SER A 76 7.72 -7.75 10.13
N LEU A 77 7.44 -7.56 8.84
CA LEU A 77 6.08 -7.35 8.32
C LEU A 77 5.23 -8.62 8.50
N ILE A 78 5.76 -9.77 8.08
CA ILE A 78 5.07 -11.06 8.20
C ILE A 78 4.72 -11.34 9.67
N GLU A 79 5.69 -11.17 10.56
CA GLU A 79 5.47 -11.32 12.01
C GLU A 79 4.40 -10.35 12.53
N GLU A 80 4.41 -9.08 12.09
CA GLU A 80 3.43 -8.08 12.53
C GLU A 80 2.02 -8.41 12.02
N LEU A 81 1.88 -8.92 10.80
CA LEU A 81 0.59 -9.38 10.25
C LEU A 81 0.02 -10.57 11.03
N GLU A 82 0.83 -11.61 11.25
CA GLU A 82 0.42 -12.81 12.00
C GLU A 82 0.03 -12.47 13.45
N ASN A 83 0.73 -11.52 14.07
CA ASN A 83 0.40 -11.05 15.42
C ASN A 83 -0.85 -10.17 15.47
N SER A 84 -1.14 -9.43 14.40
CA SER A 84 -2.29 -8.51 14.33
C SER A 84 -3.62 -9.24 14.08
N LEU A 85 -3.56 -10.43 13.46
CA LEU A 85 -4.72 -11.27 13.18
C LEU A 85 -4.51 -12.69 13.73
N PRO A 86 -4.53 -12.88 15.07
CA PRO A 86 -4.45 -14.21 15.64
C PRO A 86 -5.64 -15.08 15.19
N GLY A 87 -5.37 -16.33 14.81
CA GLY A 87 -6.40 -17.25 14.28
C GLY A 87 -6.62 -17.15 12.77
N VAL A 88 -5.82 -16.33 12.07
CA VAL A 88 -5.71 -16.36 10.61
C VAL A 88 -4.53 -17.23 10.20
N GLU A 89 -4.74 -18.11 9.23
CA GLU A 89 -3.66 -18.81 8.54
C GLU A 89 -3.20 -17.98 7.34
N PHE A 90 -1.97 -17.47 7.38
CA PHE A 90 -1.41 -16.67 6.29
C PHE A 90 -0.60 -17.50 5.30
N GLY A 91 -0.82 -17.26 4.01
CA GLY A 91 0.07 -17.64 2.92
C GLY A 91 0.75 -16.40 2.34
N PHE A 92 2.03 -16.51 2.01
CA PHE A 92 2.80 -15.42 1.39
C PHE A 92 3.47 -15.87 0.10
N GLY A 93 3.50 -15.02 -0.91
CA GLY A 93 4.18 -15.27 -2.17
C GLY A 93 4.90 -14.03 -2.67
N ILE A 94 5.86 -14.24 -3.56
CA ILE A 94 6.66 -13.19 -4.21
C ILE A 94 6.62 -13.44 -5.71
N ALA A 95 6.25 -12.42 -6.46
CA ALA A 95 6.37 -12.40 -7.92
C ALA A 95 6.91 -11.05 -8.35
N ARG A 96 7.39 -11.02 -9.59
CA ARG A 96 7.96 -9.83 -10.22
C ARG A 96 7.43 -9.64 -11.61
N PHE A 97 7.59 -8.43 -12.13
CA PHE A 97 7.30 -8.12 -13.52
C PHE A 97 8.25 -7.06 -14.04
N GLU A 98 8.52 -7.14 -15.33
CA GLU A 98 9.20 -6.11 -16.11
C GLU A 98 8.33 -5.83 -17.35
N ASP A 99 8.95 -5.57 -18.48
CA ASP A 99 8.30 -5.52 -19.78
C ASP A 99 8.43 -6.84 -20.57
N TYR A 100 7.81 -6.90 -21.75
CA TYR A 100 7.90 -8.02 -22.67
C TYR A 100 9.33 -8.19 -23.21
N GLY A 101 9.88 -9.40 -23.08
CA GLY A 101 11.09 -9.83 -23.79
C GLY A 101 10.78 -10.58 -25.08
N GLY A 102 11.76 -11.32 -25.57
CA GLY A 102 11.70 -12.05 -26.84
C GLY A 102 11.23 -11.17 -27.99
N PRO A 103 10.51 -11.67 -29.00
CA PRO A 103 9.96 -10.82 -30.06
C PRO A 103 9.14 -9.62 -29.54
N GLY A 104 8.57 -9.74 -28.35
CA GLY A 104 7.84 -8.70 -27.63
C GLY A 104 8.66 -7.48 -27.19
N TRP A 105 10.01 -7.56 -27.12
CA TRP A 105 10.87 -6.42 -26.72
C TRP A 105 10.67 -5.17 -27.57
N SER A 106 10.18 -5.36 -28.79
CA SER A 106 9.90 -4.29 -29.74
C SER A 106 8.67 -3.44 -29.38
N PHE A 107 7.78 -3.88 -28.49
CA PHE A 107 6.60 -3.11 -28.06
C PHE A 107 6.94 -2.09 -26.98
N CYS A 108 7.76 -1.10 -27.30
CA CYS A 108 8.22 -0.10 -26.35
C CYS A 108 7.74 1.32 -26.70
N SER A 109 7.92 2.28 -25.79
CA SER A 109 7.56 3.71 -25.92
C SER A 109 8.46 4.46 -26.91
N GLY A 110 8.44 4.05 -28.18
CA GLY A 110 9.00 4.80 -29.30
C GLY A 110 10.11 4.06 -30.06
N PRO A 111 10.22 4.30 -31.38
CA PRO A 111 11.08 3.50 -32.27
C PRO A 111 12.58 3.65 -32.01
N GLN A 112 13.01 4.70 -31.31
CA GLN A 112 14.42 4.96 -31.03
C GLN A 112 14.89 4.33 -29.70
N THR A 113 14.02 4.27 -28.69
CA THR A 113 14.34 3.68 -27.38
C THR A 113 14.44 2.15 -27.47
N CYS A 114 13.62 1.49 -28.30
CA CYS A 114 13.64 0.02 -28.37
C CYS A 114 14.96 -0.51 -28.97
N LEU A 115 15.50 0.16 -30.00
CA LEU A 115 16.66 -0.34 -30.73
C LEU A 115 17.98 -0.16 -29.97
N GLU A 116 18.10 0.88 -29.16
CA GLU A 116 19.33 1.18 -28.43
C GLU A 116 19.58 0.19 -27.28
N ASP A 117 18.54 -0.50 -26.82
CA ASP A 117 18.55 -1.29 -25.58
C ASP A 117 18.10 -2.76 -25.76
N LYS A 118 18.00 -3.22 -27.02
CA LYS A 118 17.58 -4.59 -27.35
C LYS A 118 18.30 -5.66 -26.53
N GLN A 119 19.61 -5.50 -26.32
CA GLN A 119 20.43 -6.50 -25.65
C GLN A 119 20.03 -6.71 -24.18
N ASN A 120 19.48 -5.70 -23.53
CA ASN A 120 19.08 -5.78 -22.12
C ASN A 120 17.63 -6.25 -21.98
N ARG A 121 16.76 -5.92 -22.94
CA ARG A 121 15.31 -6.21 -22.84
C ARG A 121 14.89 -7.57 -23.37
N ILE A 122 15.71 -8.21 -24.19
CA ILE A 122 15.32 -9.44 -24.87
C ILE A 122 15.04 -10.61 -23.90
N ASN A 123 15.58 -10.55 -22.68
CA ASN A 123 15.32 -11.52 -21.62
C ASN A 123 14.20 -11.08 -20.65
N GLY A 124 13.60 -9.91 -20.87
CA GLY A 124 12.53 -9.39 -20.01
C GLY A 124 11.31 -10.29 -20.01
N ARG A 125 10.55 -10.25 -18.90
CA ARG A 125 9.27 -10.97 -18.81
C ARG A 125 8.20 -10.09 -18.19
N PRO A 126 6.97 -10.14 -18.73
CA PRO A 126 5.87 -9.42 -18.13
C PRO A 126 5.41 -10.07 -16.80
N PHE A 127 5.89 -11.27 -16.46
CA PHE A 127 5.63 -11.92 -15.19
C PHE A 127 6.68 -12.99 -14.86
N ILE A 128 7.14 -13.00 -13.61
CA ILE A 128 8.08 -13.98 -13.05
C ILE A 128 7.56 -14.43 -11.68
N LEU A 129 7.35 -15.74 -11.52
CA LEU A 129 7.00 -16.33 -10.22
C LEU A 129 8.26 -16.70 -9.44
N ASN A 130 8.60 -15.95 -8.39
CA ASN A 130 9.75 -16.25 -7.55
C ASN A 130 9.43 -17.24 -6.43
N GLN A 131 8.30 -17.04 -5.74
CA GLN A 131 7.79 -17.90 -4.68
C GLN A 131 6.28 -17.95 -4.75
N ALA A 132 5.74 -19.15 -5.00
CA ALA A 132 4.31 -19.39 -4.91
C ALA A 132 3.82 -19.13 -3.48
N ILE A 133 2.53 -18.88 -3.31
CA ILE A 133 1.90 -18.74 -2.00
C ILE A 133 2.26 -19.94 -1.13
N VAL A 134 2.92 -19.68 -0.01
CA VAL A 134 3.40 -20.71 0.91
C VAL A 134 2.99 -20.36 2.36
N THR A 135 2.43 -21.34 3.06
CA THR A 135 2.10 -21.24 4.49
C THR A 135 3.25 -21.78 5.34
N LYS A 136 3.22 -21.55 6.66
CA LYS A 136 4.22 -22.15 7.57
C LYS A 136 4.14 -23.69 7.53
N GLU A 137 2.94 -24.27 7.40
CA GLU A 137 2.74 -25.71 7.29
C GLU A 137 3.35 -26.26 5.99
N ALA A 138 3.06 -25.63 4.84
CA ALA A 138 3.56 -26.08 3.54
C ALA A 138 5.09 -25.96 3.40
N ALA A 139 5.71 -25.00 4.12
CA ALA A 139 7.16 -24.85 4.18
C ALA A 139 7.84 -25.80 5.19
N GLY A 140 7.08 -26.43 6.10
CA GLY A 140 7.64 -27.21 7.21
C GLY A 140 7.95 -26.41 8.48
N GLY A 141 7.67 -25.11 8.51
CA GLY A 141 7.82 -24.25 9.67
C GLY A 141 7.87 -22.75 9.31
N VAL A 142 7.87 -21.91 10.35
CA VAL A 142 7.97 -20.44 10.21
C VAL A 142 9.36 -20.05 9.68
N ALA A 143 10.42 -20.73 10.13
CA ALA A 143 11.79 -20.42 9.74
C ALA A 143 12.02 -20.71 8.26
N GLU A 144 11.57 -21.87 7.79
CA GLU A 144 11.66 -22.34 6.40
C GLU A 144 10.85 -21.44 5.47
N ARG A 145 9.61 -21.09 5.85
CA ARG A 145 8.80 -20.13 5.07
C ARG A 145 9.52 -18.78 4.95
N ASN A 146 10.03 -18.24 6.05
CA ASN A 146 10.71 -16.95 6.04
C ASN A 146 12.02 -16.98 5.23
N GLN A 147 12.71 -18.13 5.19
CA GLN A 147 13.85 -18.35 4.32
C GLN A 147 13.43 -18.34 2.85
N LEU A 148 12.39 -19.08 2.46
CA LEU A 148 11.88 -19.11 1.08
C LEU A 148 11.50 -17.70 0.58
N ILE A 149 10.78 -16.93 1.40
CA ILE A 149 10.41 -15.54 1.07
C ILE A 149 11.66 -14.65 0.96
N GLY A 150 12.61 -14.80 1.89
CA GLY A 150 13.87 -14.05 1.85
C GLY A 150 14.73 -14.35 0.61
N GLU A 151 14.80 -15.61 0.20
CA GLU A 151 15.51 -16.03 -1.01
C GLU A 151 14.81 -15.51 -2.27
N ALA A 152 13.48 -15.55 -2.33
CA ALA A 152 12.72 -15.02 -3.47
C ALA A 152 12.89 -13.51 -3.65
N LEU A 153 12.98 -12.76 -2.54
CA LEU A 153 13.26 -11.32 -2.55
C LEU A 153 14.68 -10.97 -3.01
N GLN A 154 15.62 -11.92 -2.98
CA GLN A 154 16.99 -11.72 -3.47
C GLN A 154 17.18 -12.03 -4.96
N ARG A 155 16.19 -12.64 -5.61
CA ARG A 155 16.24 -13.00 -7.03
C ARG A 155 15.69 -11.84 -7.85
N THR A 156 16.53 -11.19 -8.65
CA THR A 156 16.15 -10.14 -9.60
C THR A 156 15.99 -10.73 -11.00
N ALA A 157 15.05 -10.20 -11.76
CA ALA A 157 14.89 -10.41 -13.18
C ALA A 157 16.01 -9.68 -13.96
N PRO A 158 16.42 -10.20 -15.11
CA PRO A 158 17.55 -9.64 -15.86
C PRO A 158 17.14 -8.67 -16.99
N GLY A 159 15.85 -8.40 -17.21
CA GLY A 159 15.39 -7.58 -18.33
C GLY A 159 15.63 -6.08 -18.12
N PHE A 160 15.86 -5.65 -16.87
CA PHE A 160 16.13 -4.30 -16.41
C PHE A 160 14.99 -3.29 -16.64
N GLY A 161 13.93 -3.68 -17.36
CA GLY A 161 13.00 -2.74 -17.96
C GLY A 161 13.71 -1.78 -18.91
N GLY A 162 13.03 -0.71 -19.31
CA GLY A 162 13.75 0.37 -19.97
C GLY A 162 12.90 1.46 -20.60
N ASP A 163 11.58 1.33 -20.58
CA ASP A 163 10.69 2.37 -21.06
C ASP A 163 9.47 2.50 -20.17
N ASP A 164 9.21 3.71 -19.70
CA ASP A 164 7.92 4.04 -19.13
C ASP A 164 6.89 3.98 -20.26
N PRO A 165 5.74 3.29 -20.14
CA PRO A 165 5.21 2.50 -18.99
C PRO A 165 5.57 0.99 -18.93
N GLU A 166 5.26 0.32 -17.81
CA GLU A 166 5.58 -1.11 -17.56
C GLU A 166 4.35 -2.07 -17.60
N SER A 167 4.57 -3.38 -17.72
CA SER A 167 3.51 -4.36 -18.08
C SER A 167 2.60 -4.88 -16.94
N ALA A 168 2.52 -4.16 -15.81
CA ALA A 168 1.76 -4.58 -14.61
C ALA A 168 0.30 -5.01 -14.88
N LEU A 169 -0.46 -4.20 -15.63
CA LEU A 169 -1.87 -4.44 -15.97
C LEU A 169 -2.03 -5.41 -17.13
N ALA A 170 -1.22 -5.27 -18.17
CA ALA A 170 -1.39 -6.03 -19.40
C ALA A 170 -1.16 -7.52 -19.17
N ASP A 171 -0.13 -7.91 -18.41
CA ASP A 171 0.14 -9.34 -18.20
C ASP A 171 0.51 -9.73 -16.76
N ALA A 172 1.22 -8.90 -15.98
CA ALA A 172 1.64 -9.34 -14.64
C ALA A 172 0.46 -9.74 -13.74
N LEU A 173 -0.56 -8.88 -13.64
CA LEU A 173 -1.77 -9.17 -12.88
C LEU A 173 -2.63 -10.26 -13.51
N TYR A 174 -2.68 -10.34 -14.84
CA TYR A 174 -3.44 -11.38 -15.54
C TYR A 174 -2.81 -12.76 -15.27
N GLN A 175 -1.49 -12.88 -15.35
CA GLN A 175 -0.77 -14.10 -15.05
C GLN A 175 -0.88 -14.44 -13.56
N ALA A 176 -0.75 -13.48 -12.65
CA ALA A 176 -0.98 -13.74 -11.23
C ALA A 176 -2.39 -14.29 -10.94
N ALA A 177 -3.41 -13.79 -11.64
CA ALA A 177 -4.80 -14.23 -11.49
C ALA A 177 -5.09 -15.59 -12.16
N THR A 178 -4.47 -15.89 -13.31
CA THR A 178 -4.87 -17.04 -14.13
C THR A 178 -3.83 -18.16 -14.21
N GLY A 179 -2.55 -17.82 -14.21
CA GLY A 179 -1.45 -18.79 -14.33
C GLY A 179 -1.38 -19.52 -15.66
N VAL A 180 -1.99 -18.98 -16.72
CA VAL A 180 -2.12 -19.67 -18.01
C VAL A 180 -0.84 -19.66 -18.84
N GLY A 181 0.14 -18.82 -18.48
CA GLY A 181 1.36 -18.61 -19.24
C GLY A 181 1.18 -17.62 -20.38
N PHE A 182 2.28 -17.29 -21.05
CA PHE A 182 2.34 -16.39 -22.19
C PHE A 182 3.36 -16.93 -23.19
N ASP A 183 2.96 -17.11 -24.45
CA ASP A 183 3.82 -17.55 -25.56
C ASP A 183 4.40 -16.30 -26.22
N GLY A 184 5.62 -15.95 -25.84
CA GLY A 184 6.25 -14.68 -26.21
C GLY A 184 6.80 -14.68 -27.64
N ASN A 185 7.12 -15.86 -28.17
CA ASN A 185 7.76 -16.01 -29.47
C ASN A 185 6.84 -16.58 -30.56
N GLY A 186 5.67 -17.10 -30.20
CA GLY A 186 4.66 -17.64 -31.10
C GLY A 186 4.89 -19.07 -31.57
N ASP A 187 5.69 -19.86 -30.87
CA ASP A 187 5.97 -21.26 -31.21
C ASP A 187 4.96 -22.26 -30.58
N ALA A 188 3.97 -21.76 -29.83
CA ALA A 188 2.98 -22.50 -29.06
C ALA A 188 3.55 -23.32 -27.89
N GLU A 189 4.78 -23.02 -27.47
CA GLU A 189 5.36 -23.43 -26.21
C GLU A 189 5.35 -22.26 -25.21
N PHE A 190 5.61 -22.56 -23.93
CA PHE A 190 5.58 -21.56 -22.85
C PHE A 190 6.80 -21.69 -21.92
N LEU A 191 7.72 -22.59 -22.24
CA LEU A 191 8.81 -23.01 -21.35
C LEU A 191 10.18 -22.60 -21.93
N GLY A 192 10.19 -21.56 -22.78
CA GLY A 192 11.38 -21.08 -23.47
C GLY A 192 11.84 -22.02 -24.58
N PHE A 193 12.91 -21.65 -25.28
CA PHE A 193 13.40 -22.35 -26.48
C PHE A 193 13.82 -23.80 -26.28
N SER A 194 14.13 -24.15 -25.03
CA SER A 194 14.57 -25.51 -24.69
C SER A 194 13.48 -26.33 -24.00
N GLY A 195 12.32 -25.75 -23.74
CA GLY A 195 11.22 -26.41 -23.04
C GLY A 195 11.48 -26.67 -21.56
N ILE A 196 12.49 -26.04 -20.95
CA ILE A 196 12.92 -26.31 -19.57
C ILE A 196 12.60 -25.19 -18.58
N GLN A 197 12.17 -24.02 -19.04
CA GLN A 197 11.95 -22.87 -18.16
C GLN A 197 10.60 -22.97 -17.48
N ARG A 198 10.58 -23.66 -16.34
CA ARG A 198 9.38 -23.94 -15.56
C ARG A 198 9.11 -22.87 -14.52
N ALA A 199 7.84 -22.69 -14.18
CA ALA A 199 7.47 -21.79 -13.08
C ALA A 199 8.16 -22.22 -11.77
N GLY A 200 8.65 -21.24 -11.00
CA GLY A 200 9.34 -21.47 -9.72
C GLY A 200 10.81 -21.93 -9.84
N ASP A 201 11.31 -22.26 -11.03
CA ASP A 201 12.73 -22.56 -11.25
C ASP A 201 13.59 -21.28 -11.13
N ILE A 202 14.73 -21.37 -10.46
CA ILE A 202 15.63 -20.24 -10.26
C ILE A 202 16.19 -19.73 -11.59
N ASP A 203 16.54 -20.62 -12.52
CA ASP A 203 17.12 -20.23 -13.81
C ASP A 203 16.08 -19.47 -14.63
N THR A 204 14.80 -19.85 -14.53
CA THR A 204 13.70 -19.14 -15.19
C THR A 204 13.47 -17.73 -14.61
N GLN A 205 13.91 -17.49 -13.36
CA GLN A 205 13.73 -16.21 -12.69
C GLN A 205 14.90 -15.25 -12.93
N VAL A 206 16.14 -15.75 -12.89
CA VAL A 206 17.34 -14.89 -12.90
C VAL A 206 18.11 -14.93 -14.22
N ASP A 207 17.90 -15.97 -15.04
CA ASP A 207 18.50 -16.11 -16.37
C ASP A 207 17.47 -16.65 -17.40
N PRO A 208 16.28 -16.02 -17.53
CA PRO A 208 15.36 -16.31 -18.61
C PRO A 208 16.00 -16.20 -20.00
N ASP A 209 15.54 -17.02 -20.93
CA ASP A 209 16.03 -17.01 -22.30
C ASP A 209 15.32 -15.93 -23.12
N GLU A 210 15.77 -15.77 -24.36
CA GLU A 210 15.26 -14.75 -25.30
C GLU A 210 13.90 -15.11 -25.92
N SER A 211 13.13 -16.06 -25.37
CA SER A 211 11.79 -16.40 -25.89
C SER A 211 10.75 -15.32 -25.55
N GLY A 212 10.90 -14.67 -24.40
CA GLY A 212 9.87 -13.82 -23.81
C GLY A 212 8.70 -14.60 -23.20
N ASP A 213 8.79 -15.93 -23.11
CA ASP A 213 7.71 -16.77 -22.59
C ASP A 213 7.49 -16.53 -21.09
N VAL A 214 6.24 -16.70 -20.65
CA VAL A 214 5.92 -16.86 -19.22
C VAL A 214 5.43 -18.28 -19.02
N PRO A 215 6.10 -19.08 -18.17
CA PRO A 215 5.64 -20.44 -17.92
C PRO A 215 4.31 -20.47 -17.17
N PRO A 216 3.37 -21.35 -17.57
CA PRO A 216 2.13 -21.51 -16.85
C PRO A 216 2.39 -22.06 -15.45
N PHE A 217 1.52 -21.73 -14.49
CA PHE A 217 1.62 -22.25 -13.12
C PHE A 217 1.49 -23.78 -13.06
N SER A 218 0.80 -24.40 -14.03
CA SER A 218 0.76 -25.86 -14.16
C SER A 218 2.12 -26.51 -14.43
N SER A 219 3.14 -25.72 -14.79
CA SER A 219 4.52 -26.19 -14.98
C SER A 219 5.38 -26.12 -13.71
N LEU A 220 4.81 -25.66 -12.58
CA LEU A 220 5.54 -25.44 -11.33
C LEU A 220 6.41 -26.65 -10.97
N ILE A 221 7.69 -26.42 -10.72
CA ILE A 221 8.61 -27.51 -10.37
C ILE A 221 8.16 -28.19 -9.06
N GLU A 222 8.26 -29.52 -9.01
CA GLU A 222 7.77 -30.32 -7.87
C GLU A 222 8.48 -29.98 -6.55
N THR A 223 9.70 -29.44 -6.62
CA THR A 223 10.49 -29.02 -5.46
C THR A 223 10.09 -27.64 -4.94
N HIS A 224 9.20 -26.92 -5.63
CA HIS A 224 8.75 -25.60 -5.19
C HIS A 224 7.65 -25.74 -4.15
N HIS A 225 7.83 -25.11 -2.99
CA HIS A 225 6.80 -25.12 -1.96
C HIS A 225 5.61 -24.25 -2.37
N THR A 226 4.41 -24.79 -2.28
CA THR A 226 3.15 -24.07 -2.47
C THR A 226 2.08 -24.60 -1.54
N ALA A 227 1.14 -23.75 -1.13
CA ALA A 227 0.03 -24.11 -0.27
C ALA A 227 -1.31 -24.21 -1.01
N GLY A 228 -1.38 -23.73 -2.25
CA GLY A 228 -2.60 -23.66 -3.05
C GLY A 228 -2.36 -23.93 -4.52
N THR A 229 -3.43 -23.87 -5.30
CA THR A 229 -3.44 -24.26 -6.72
C THR A 229 -4.24 -23.31 -7.62
N GLU A 230 -4.82 -22.24 -7.05
CA GLU A 230 -5.62 -21.28 -7.80
C GLU A 230 -4.74 -20.14 -8.36
N GLY A 231 -5.06 -19.69 -9.57
CA GLY A 231 -4.32 -18.65 -10.29
C GLY A 231 -2.86 -18.98 -10.59
N GLY A 232 -2.08 -17.95 -10.91
CA GLY A 232 -0.68 -18.10 -11.33
C GLY A 232 0.35 -18.12 -10.21
N VAL A 233 -0.11 -18.00 -8.97
CA VAL A 233 0.75 -17.95 -7.79
C VAL A 233 0.41 -19.00 -6.74
N GLY A 234 -0.57 -19.87 -7.03
CA GLY A 234 -0.98 -20.93 -6.11
C GLY A 234 -1.78 -20.43 -4.91
N PHE A 235 -2.72 -19.51 -5.13
CA PHE A 235 -3.67 -19.11 -4.10
C PHE A 235 -4.42 -20.33 -3.55
N ARG A 236 -4.74 -20.30 -2.26
CA ARG A 236 -5.53 -21.32 -1.59
C ARG A 236 -7.01 -21.08 -1.85
N ALA A 237 -7.73 -22.17 -2.08
CA ALA A 237 -9.19 -22.14 -2.10
C ALA A 237 -9.74 -21.52 -0.80
N GLU A 238 -10.76 -20.70 -0.94
CA GLU A 238 -11.47 -20.00 0.16
C GLU A 238 -10.64 -18.97 0.94
N ALA A 239 -9.38 -18.71 0.56
CA ALA A 239 -8.62 -17.62 1.13
C ALA A 239 -9.12 -16.26 0.60
N LEU A 240 -9.03 -15.22 1.44
CA LEU A 240 -9.01 -13.86 0.94
C LEU A 240 -7.70 -13.64 0.20
N LYS A 241 -7.78 -13.39 -1.11
CA LYS A 241 -6.62 -13.21 -1.98
C LYS A 241 -6.30 -11.73 -2.13
N LEU A 242 -5.12 -11.34 -1.69
CA LEU A 242 -4.60 -9.98 -1.77
C LEU A 242 -3.35 -9.97 -2.65
N ILE A 243 -3.31 -9.04 -3.60
CA ILE A 243 -2.08 -8.67 -4.30
C ILE A 243 -1.67 -7.29 -3.79
N VAL A 244 -0.42 -7.17 -3.33
CA VAL A 244 0.22 -5.89 -3.07
C VAL A 244 1.07 -5.58 -4.31
N LEU A 245 0.56 -4.71 -5.17
CA LEU A 245 1.24 -4.28 -6.39
C LEU A 245 2.13 -3.07 -6.10
N ALA A 246 3.42 -3.21 -6.40
CA ALA A 246 4.43 -2.18 -6.15
C ALA A 246 5.06 -1.71 -7.45
N THR A 247 4.99 -0.41 -7.74
CA THR A 247 5.64 0.20 -8.92
C THR A 247 5.83 1.70 -8.72
N ASP A 248 6.77 2.30 -9.44
CA ASP A 248 7.01 3.74 -9.51
C ASP A 248 6.49 4.41 -10.78
N ILE A 249 5.84 3.64 -11.66
CA ILE A 249 5.33 4.14 -12.93
C ILE A 249 3.93 3.59 -13.24
N CYS A 250 3.19 4.31 -14.08
CA CYS A 250 1.94 3.81 -14.64
C CYS A 250 2.16 2.54 -15.49
N SER A 251 1.09 1.87 -15.88
CA SER A 251 1.19 0.60 -16.62
C SER A 251 0.72 0.71 -18.07
N THR A 252 1.24 -0.19 -18.90
CA THR A 252 0.75 -0.46 -20.26
C THR A 252 -0.72 -0.84 -20.24
N VAL A 253 -1.51 -0.16 -21.07
CA VAL A 253 -2.95 -0.37 -21.20
C VAL A 253 -3.26 -0.79 -22.63
N ALA A 254 -3.63 -2.05 -22.81
CA ALA A 254 -4.11 -2.56 -24.08
C ALA A 254 -5.63 -2.80 -24.07
N ILE A 255 -6.26 -2.62 -25.23
CA ILE A 255 -7.65 -3.05 -25.50
C ILE A 255 -7.69 -3.99 -26.72
N PRO A 256 -8.78 -4.75 -26.93
CA PRO A 256 -8.90 -5.62 -28.09
C PRO A 256 -8.73 -4.85 -29.41
N PRO A 257 -8.06 -5.42 -30.42
CA PRO A 257 -7.78 -4.74 -31.68
C PRO A 257 -9.06 -4.32 -32.38
N PHE A 258 -9.03 -3.14 -33.01
CA PHE A 258 -10.15 -2.54 -33.77
C PHE A 258 -11.42 -2.26 -32.95
N SER A 259 -11.37 -2.39 -31.62
CA SER A 259 -12.47 -2.03 -30.74
C SER A 259 -12.45 -0.54 -30.42
N ALA A 260 -13.63 0.05 -30.19
CA ALA A 260 -13.68 1.39 -29.64
C ALA A 260 -13.06 1.39 -28.24
N VAL A 261 -12.27 2.42 -27.92
CA VAL A 261 -11.77 2.62 -26.56
C VAL A 261 -13.00 2.83 -25.65
N PRO A 262 -13.23 1.96 -24.66
CA PRO A 262 -14.35 2.13 -23.75
C PRO A 262 -14.13 3.40 -22.91
N ASP A 263 -15.20 4.12 -22.57
CA ASP A 263 -15.10 5.27 -21.65
C ASP A 263 -14.73 4.81 -20.23
N GLN A 264 -15.17 3.60 -19.86
CA GLN A 264 -14.98 3.02 -18.54
C GLN A 264 -14.61 1.54 -18.63
N ILE A 265 -13.76 1.12 -17.69
CA ILE A 265 -13.49 -0.28 -17.39
C ILE A 265 -14.42 -0.71 -16.26
N VAL A 266 -15.07 -1.86 -16.42
CA VAL A 266 -16.07 -2.35 -15.48
C VAL A 266 -15.48 -3.50 -14.69
N GLY A 267 -15.60 -3.47 -13.36
CA GLY A 267 -15.29 -4.63 -12.53
C GLY A 267 -16.34 -4.93 -11.50
N LEU A 268 -15.99 -5.80 -10.55
CA LEU A 268 -16.94 -6.38 -9.60
C LEU A 268 -17.49 -5.34 -8.61
N TYR A 269 -16.67 -4.36 -8.22
CA TYR A 269 -17.02 -3.42 -7.15
C TYR A 269 -17.27 -1.98 -7.63
N SER A 270 -16.67 -1.56 -8.74
CA SER A 270 -16.87 -0.24 -9.33
C SER A 270 -16.70 -0.25 -10.86
N SER A 271 -16.91 0.91 -11.47
CA SER A 271 -16.47 1.20 -12.83
C SER A 271 -15.58 2.44 -12.77
N GLU A 272 -14.46 2.42 -13.48
CA GLU A 272 -13.45 3.47 -13.47
C GLU A 272 -13.23 3.97 -14.90
N TYR A 273 -12.86 5.25 -15.06
CA TYR A 273 -12.58 5.77 -16.39
C TYR A 273 -11.35 5.08 -16.97
N THR A 274 -11.38 4.75 -18.26
CA THR A 274 -10.22 4.15 -18.95
C THR A 274 -8.99 5.06 -18.85
N ASP A 275 -9.19 6.38 -18.85
CA ASP A 275 -8.14 7.36 -18.65
C ASP A 275 -7.45 7.26 -17.27
N ASP A 276 -8.09 6.74 -16.22
CA ASP A 276 -7.44 6.55 -14.93
C ASP A 276 -6.35 5.47 -14.96
N PHE A 277 -6.38 4.57 -15.95
CA PHE A 277 -5.37 3.53 -16.13
C PHE A 277 -4.22 3.96 -17.04
N ARG A 278 -4.41 5.04 -17.81
CA ARG A 278 -3.49 5.46 -18.86
C ARG A 278 -2.42 6.41 -18.31
N CYS A 279 -1.25 6.33 -18.91
CA CYS A 279 -0.09 7.14 -18.56
C CYS A 279 -0.15 8.57 -19.06
N SER A 280 -0.75 8.79 -20.23
CA SER A 280 -0.80 10.11 -20.84
C SER A 280 -2.11 10.39 -21.56
N SER A 281 -2.36 11.68 -21.78
CA SER A 281 -3.46 12.17 -22.60
C SER A 281 -3.14 12.13 -24.10
N HIS A 282 -2.00 11.57 -24.50
CA HIS A 282 -1.68 11.43 -25.90
C HIS A 282 -2.72 10.55 -26.61
N PRO A 283 -2.82 10.63 -27.94
CA PRO A 283 -3.65 9.72 -28.70
C PRO A 283 -3.30 8.27 -28.39
N PHE A 284 -4.31 7.41 -28.43
CA PHE A 284 -4.14 5.97 -28.34
C PHE A 284 -3.10 5.49 -29.38
N GLY A 285 -2.10 4.73 -28.94
CA GLY A 285 -0.88 4.34 -29.67
C GLY A 285 0.41 5.01 -29.22
N GLN A 286 0.34 5.86 -28.21
CA GLN A 286 1.50 6.51 -27.59
C GLN A 286 1.53 6.18 -26.10
N ASP A 287 2.72 6.26 -25.51
CA ASP A 287 2.95 6.00 -24.07
C ASP A 287 2.24 4.73 -23.60
N ARG A 288 2.38 3.67 -24.41
CA ARG A 288 1.86 2.30 -24.25
C ARG A 288 0.39 2.19 -23.81
N SER A 289 -0.44 3.12 -24.28
CA SER A 289 -1.89 3.01 -24.24
C SER A 289 -2.41 2.71 -25.65
N GLY A 290 -2.81 1.48 -25.95
CA GLY A 290 -3.01 1.04 -27.34
C GLY A 290 -3.76 -0.28 -27.49
N TYR A 291 -3.54 -0.97 -28.59
CA TYR A 291 -4.19 -2.25 -28.88
C TYR A 291 -3.30 -3.45 -28.56
N VAL A 292 -3.93 -4.60 -28.34
CA VAL A 292 -3.23 -5.89 -28.47
C VAL A 292 -2.90 -6.13 -29.95
N SER A 293 -1.65 -6.52 -30.22
CA SER A 293 -1.12 -6.80 -31.55
C SER A 293 -1.68 -8.10 -32.16
N ASP A 294 -1.68 -8.18 -33.48
CA ASP A 294 -1.90 -9.44 -34.23
C ASP A 294 -0.59 -10.23 -34.49
N ALA A 295 0.54 -9.71 -34.02
CA ALA A 295 1.87 -10.30 -34.11
C ALA A 295 2.63 -10.27 -32.78
N PHE A 296 3.60 -11.18 -32.63
CA PHE A 296 4.47 -11.29 -31.44
C PHE A 296 5.58 -10.22 -31.39
N SER A 297 5.84 -9.52 -32.49
CA SER A 297 6.75 -8.38 -32.56
C SER A 297 6.03 -7.18 -33.17
N GLU A 298 6.32 -5.97 -32.69
CA GLU A 298 5.78 -4.74 -33.25
C GLU A 298 6.18 -4.59 -34.73
N LEU A 299 7.39 -5.05 -35.09
CA LEU A 299 7.94 -4.96 -36.45
C LEU A 299 7.12 -5.72 -37.50
N SER A 300 6.31 -6.69 -37.08
CA SER A 300 5.43 -7.48 -37.94
C SER A 300 3.94 -7.26 -37.65
N SER A 301 3.59 -6.39 -36.70
CA SER A 301 2.21 -6.03 -36.38
C SER A 301 1.56 -5.30 -37.56
N THR A 302 0.32 -5.69 -37.88
CA THR A 302 -0.52 -4.94 -38.82
C THR A 302 -1.58 -4.10 -38.12
N VAL A 303 -1.72 -4.25 -36.79
CA VAL A 303 -2.59 -3.44 -35.95
C VAL A 303 -1.91 -2.11 -35.68
N PRO A 304 -2.42 -0.98 -36.22
CA PRO A 304 -1.87 0.32 -35.90
C PRO A 304 -1.99 0.58 -34.40
N ASN A 305 -0.99 1.22 -33.80
CA ASN A 305 -1.02 1.61 -32.39
C ASN A 305 -1.10 0.42 -31.42
N SER A 306 -0.59 -0.75 -31.82
CA SER A 306 -0.44 -1.89 -30.91
C SER A 306 0.68 -1.66 -29.90
N VAL A 307 0.44 -1.95 -28.63
CA VAL A 307 1.37 -1.71 -27.51
C VAL A 307 1.67 -2.96 -26.68
N VAL A 308 0.98 -4.05 -26.98
CA VAL A 308 1.13 -5.36 -26.32
C VAL A 308 1.24 -6.42 -27.42
N PRO A 309 2.18 -7.39 -27.31
CA PRO A 309 2.30 -8.48 -28.27
C PRO A 309 1.04 -9.34 -28.35
N LYS A 310 0.92 -10.07 -29.46
CA LYS A 310 -0.14 -11.08 -29.61
C LYS A 310 -0.11 -12.05 -28.44
N GLY A 311 -1.28 -12.31 -27.85
CA GLY A 311 -1.43 -13.23 -26.72
C GLY A 311 -1.35 -12.55 -25.35
N GLY A 312 -0.83 -11.32 -25.28
CA GLY A 312 -0.88 -10.53 -24.06
C GLY A 312 -2.31 -10.08 -23.74
N ALA A 313 -2.60 -9.87 -22.46
CA ALA A 313 -3.95 -9.56 -22.02
C ALA A 313 -4.32 -8.08 -22.28
N ASP A 314 -5.58 -7.85 -22.61
CA ASP A 314 -6.17 -6.52 -22.56
C ASP A 314 -6.65 -6.19 -21.14
N ILE A 315 -6.88 -4.90 -20.87
CA ILE A 315 -7.24 -4.42 -19.53
C ILE A 315 -8.55 -5.03 -19.01
N GLN A 316 -9.58 -5.22 -19.85
CA GLN A 316 -10.84 -5.77 -19.38
C GLN A 316 -10.68 -7.26 -19.07
N LEU A 317 -9.91 -7.99 -19.88
CA LEU A 317 -9.56 -9.38 -19.61
C LEU A 317 -8.81 -9.55 -18.28
N THR A 318 -7.85 -8.67 -17.97
CA THR A 318 -7.16 -8.65 -16.66
C THR A 318 -8.13 -8.40 -15.51
N ILE A 319 -9.01 -7.39 -15.62
CA ILE A 319 -9.98 -7.06 -14.57
C ILE A 319 -10.97 -8.21 -14.36
N ASP A 320 -11.43 -8.84 -15.43
CA ASP A 320 -12.34 -9.99 -15.35
C ASP A 320 -11.67 -11.18 -14.65
N ALA A 321 -10.39 -11.46 -14.95
CA ALA A 321 -9.62 -12.50 -14.28
C ALA A 321 -9.45 -12.24 -12.77
N LEU A 322 -9.08 -11.01 -12.38
CA LEU A 322 -8.97 -10.62 -10.98
C LEU A 322 -10.30 -10.78 -10.23
N ASN A 323 -11.40 -10.34 -10.86
CA ASN A 323 -12.74 -10.43 -10.28
C ASN A 323 -13.25 -11.87 -10.17
N ALA A 324 -12.97 -12.72 -11.16
CA ALA A 324 -13.32 -14.14 -11.15
C ALA A 324 -12.68 -14.85 -9.94
N GLU A 325 -11.42 -14.53 -9.65
CA GLU A 325 -10.69 -15.05 -8.49
C GLU A 325 -10.97 -14.29 -7.18
N LYS A 326 -11.76 -13.20 -7.24
CA LYS A 326 -12.04 -12.28 -6.13
C LYS A 326 -10.77 -11.69 -5.50
N ILE A 327 -9.75 -11.46 -6.31
CA ILE A 327 -8.49 -10.87 -5.89
C ILE A 327 -8.69 -9.36 -5.64
N ARG A 328 -8.15 -8.87 -4.52
CA ARG A 328 -8.10 -7.44 -4.20
C ARG A 328 -6.69 -6.92 -4.41
N VAL A 329 -6.54 -5.79 -5.10
CA VAL A 329 -5.23 -5.19 -5.40
C VAL A 329 -4.99 -3.95 -4.55
N ILE A 330 -4.02 -4.03 -3.64
CA ILE A 330 -3.51 -2.92 -2.83
C ILE A 330 -2.33 -2.31 -3.57
N GLY A 331 -2.33 -1.00 -3.79
CA GLY A 331 -1.26 -0.32 -4.52
C GLY A 331 -0.20 0.31 -3.61
N MET A 332 1.07 0.23 -4.00
CA MET A 332 2.14 1.00 -3.38
C MET A 332 3.16 1.50 -4.40
N GLY A 333 3.79 2.64 -4.11
CA GLY A 333 4.78 3.27 -4.98
C GLY A 333 5.38 4.51 -4.31
N PRO A 334 6.48 5.06 -4.83
CA PRO A 334 7.03 6.32 -4.34
C PRO A 334 6.10 7.51 -4.63
N GLY A 335 5.87 8.34 -3.61
CA GLY A 335 5.04 9.54 -3.70
C GLY A 335 3.55 9.29 -3.87
N VAL A 336 3.09 8.03 -3.93
CA VAL A 336 1.69 7.73 -4.27
C VAL A 336 0.73 8.01 -3.12
N SER A 337 -0.47 8.43 -3.47
CA SER A 337 -1.57 8.56 -2.52
C SER A 337 -2.90 8.23 -3.18
N PRO A 338 -3.96 7.93 -2.40
CA PRO A 338 -5.30 7.72 -2.94
C PRO A 338 -5.77 8.92 -3.76
N VAL A 339 -6.10 8.70 -5.03
CA VAL A 339 -6.67 9.73 -5.93
C VAL A 339 -8.12 9.39 -6.31
N PRO A 340 -8.99 10.38 -6.55
CA PRO A 340 -10.37 10.13 -6.98
C PRO A 340 -10.44 9.58 -8.41
N SER A 341 -11.56 8.95 -8.76
CA SER A 341 -11.84 8.56 -10.15
C SER A 341 -11.94 9.78 -11.09
N GLY A 342 -11.53 9.61 -12.33
CA GLY A 342 -11.47 10.66 -13.36
C GLY A 342 -10.33 11.65 -13.15
N SER A 343 -9.26 11.25 -12.46
CA SER A 343 -8.07 12.08 -12.27
C SER A 343 -6.98 11.81 -13.30
N GLY A 344 -7.00 10.65 -13.97
CA GLY A 344 -6.08 10.34 -15.07
C GLY A 344 -6.40 11.11 -16.36
N PRO A 345 -5.56 10.92 -17.39
CA PRO A 345 -4.36 10.07 -17.42
C PRO A 345 -3.15 10.71 -16.72
N SER A 346 -2.23 9.88 -16.20
CA SER A 346 -1.05 10.35 -15.46
C SER A 346 0.05 9.28 -15.42
N PHE A 347 1.31 9.72 -15.52
CA PHE A 347 2.47 8.88 -15.27
C PHE A 347 2.65 8.56 -13.79
N GLU A 348 2.01 9.32 -12.88
CA GLU A 348 2.04 9.01 -11.46
C GLU A 348 1.27 7.68 -11.19
N PRO A 349 1.93 6.63 -10.68
CA PRO A 349 1.30 5.32 -10.50
C PRO A 349 0.05 5.37 -9.61
N GLY A 350 -0.04 6.35 -8.70
CA GLY A 350 -1.19 6.54 -7.82
C GLY A 350 -2.54 6.60 -8.53
N HIS A 351 -2.59 7.04 -9.80
CA HIS A 351 -3.81 7.10 -10.60
C HIS A 351 -4.36 5.71 -10.92
N PHE A 352 -3.60 4.90 -11.65
CA PHE A 352 -4.06 3.56 -12.02
C PHE A 352 -4.16 2.63 -10.79
N LEU A 353 -3.25 2.77 -9.81
CA LEU A 353 -3.32 2.02 -8.56
C LEU A 353 -4.61 2.31 -7.79
N SER A 354 -5.07 3.57 -7.78
CA SER A 354 -6.32 3.95 -7.11
C SER A 354 -7.54 3.41 -7.86
N ALA A 355 -7.52 3.39 -9.19
CA ALA A 355 -8.57 2.79 -10.01
C ALA A 355 -8.63 1.27 -9.79
N LEU A 356 -7.48 0.58 -9.83
CA LEU A 356 -7.36 -0.85 -9.51
C LEU A 356 -7.90 -1.21 -8.13
N ALA A 357 -7.55 -0.42 -7.12
CA ALA A 357 -8.01 -0.66 -5.76
C ALA A 357 -9.54 -0.52 -5.64
N ARG A 358 -10.17 0.45 -6.32
CA ARG A 358 -11.63 0.58 -6.34
C ARG A 358 -12.31 -0.55 -7.10
N ILE A 359 -11.82 -0.87 -8.30
CA ILE A 359 -12.46 -1.84 -9.19
C ILE A 359 -12.40 -3.28 -8.63
N THR A 360 -11.35 -3.59 -7.86
CA THR A 360 -11.13 -4.87 -7.16
C THR A 360 -11.61 -4.88 -5.71
N GLY A 361 -12.14 -3.76 -5.20
CA GLY A 361 -12.70 -3.67 -3.84
C GLY A 361 -11.67 -3.57 -2.70
N ALA A 362 -10.40 -3.31 -3.02
CA ALA A 362 -9.38 -2.90 -2.04
C ALA A 362 -9.59 -1.43 -1.61
N VAL A 363 -10.72 -1.17 -0.95
CA VAL A 363 -11.09 0.15 -0.41
C VAL A 363 -11.37 0.08 1.08
N ASP A 364 -11.20 1.20 1.77
CA ASP A 364 -11.63 1.32 3.16
C ASP A 364 -13.16 1.44 3.30
N SER A 365 -13.65 1.53 4.54
CA SER A 365 -15.08 1.70 4.85
C SER A 365 -15.74 2.96 4.26
N MET A 366 -14.96 3.91 3.75
CA MET A 366 -15.43 5.13 3.09
C MET A 366 -15.28 5.07 1.57
N GLY A 367 -14.83 3.94 1.01
CA GLY A 367 -14.55 3.80 -0.42
C GLY A 367 -13.24 4.47 -0.85
N ILE A 368 -12.34 4.82 0.09
CA ILE A 368 -11.02 5.35 -0.25
C ILE A 368 -10.14 4.17 -0.68
N PRO A 369 -9.49 4.23 -1.85
CA PRO A 369 -8.63 3.15 -2.31
C PRO A 369 -7.43 2.96 -1.38
N LEU A 370 -7.09 1.69 -1.14
CA LEU A 370 -5.95 1.28 -0.35
C LEU A 370 -4.68 1.41 -1.19
N VAL A 371 -4.16 2.65 -1.24
CA VAL A 371 -2.93 3.02 -1.95
C VAL A 371 -2.03 3.81 -1.00
N PHE A 372 -0.72 3.50 -0.96
CA PHE A 372 0.18 4.18 -0.03
C PHE A 372 1.63 4.36 -0.51
N ASP A 373 2.20 5.48 -0.07
CA ASP A 373 3.56 5.95 -0.38
C ASP A 373 4.68 5.11 0.27
N LEU A 374 5.71 4.79 -0.52
CA LEU A 374 6.98 4.16 -0.16
C LEU A 374 8.08 5.14 0.28
N GLU A 375 8.03 6.42 -0.09
CA GLU A 375 9.04 7.44 0.28
C GLU A 375 8.94 7.89 1.74
N ASP A 376 7.92 7.44 2.46
CA ASP A 376 7.85 7.64 3.90
C ASP A 376 8.96 6.85 4.61
N GLU A 377 9.36 7.29 5.81
CA GLU A 377 10.39 6.59 6.61
C GLU A 377 10.10 5.08 6.69
N PRO A 378 11.10 4.17 6.60
CA PRO A 378 10.89 2.72 6.43
C PRO A 378 9.93 2.08 7.47
N TYR A 379 9.94 2.58 8.70
CA TYR A 379 9.02 2.13 9.76
C TYR A 379 7.54 2.42 9.46
N ASN A 380 7.26 3.47 8.67
CA ASN A 380 5.91 3.83 8.27
C ASN A 380 5.41 2.95 7.13
N VAL A 381 6.29 2.50 6.22
CA VAL A 381 5.92 1.59 5.12
C VAL A 381 5.33 0.31 5.69
N ARG A 382 6.00 -0.29 6.69
CA ARG A 382 5.50 -1.48 7.38
C ARG A 382 4.15 -1.24 8.08
N GLU A 383 4.02 -0.17 8.87
CA GLU A 383 2.76 0.16 9.58
C GLU A 383 1.60 0.36 8.60
N LYS A 384 1.84 1.09 7.50
CA LYS A 384 0.84 1.31 6.45
C LYS A 384 0.44 0.02 5.76
N LEU A 385 1.39 -0.84 5.44
CA LEU A 385 1.10 -2.09 4.75
C LEU A 385 0.27 -3.02 5.63
N VAL A 386 0.62 -3.14 6.92
CA VAL A 386 -0.21 -3.84 7.91
C VAL A 386 -1.61 -3.22 7.97
N ASP A 387 -1.72 -1.90 8.15
CA ASP A 387 -3.00 -1.21 8.24
C ASP A 387 -3.87 -1.44 6.98
N ASN A 388 -3.29 -1.37 5.78
CA ASN A 388 -4.01 -1.58 4.53
C ASN A 388 -4.48 -3.04 4.38
N ILE A 389 -3.64 -4.02 4.72
CA ILE A 389 -4.05 -5.43 4.73
C ILE A 389 -5.19 -5.65 5.73
N LEU A 390 -5.08 -5.12 6.95
CA LEU A 390 -6.15 -5.21 7.95
C LEU A 390 -7.46 -4.59 7.45
N LEU A 391 -7.41 -3.41 6.82
CA LEU A 391 -8.57 -2.76 6.22
C LEU A 391 -9.19 -3.61 5.09
N ALA A 392 -8.35 -4.17 4.21
CA ALA A 392 -8.81 -5.07 3.15
C ALA A 392 -9.53 -6.30 3.72
N THR A 393 -9.07 -6.86 4.85
CA THR A 393 -9.70 -8.03 5.48
C THR A 393 -11.05 -7.71 6.13
N ALA A 394 -11.26 -6.47 6.58
CA ALA A 394 -12.51 -6.04 7.22
C ALA A 394 -13.65 -5.82 6.21
N SER A 395 -13.34 -5.65 4.92
CA SER A 395 -14.29 -5.31 3.86
C SER A 395 -15.16 -6.50 3.38
N GLU A 396 -14.86 -7.74 3.78
CA GLU A 396 -15.63 -8.94 3.34
C GLU A 396 -17.09 -9.01 3.83
N ASN A 397 -17.49 -8.19 4.82
CA ASN A 397 -18.87 -8.15 5.32
C ASN A 397 -19.51 -6.76 5.15
N PRO A 398 -19.92 -6.37 3.92
CA PRO A 398 -20.74 -5.17 3.74
C PRO A 398 -22.14 -5.34 4.36
N GLY A 399 -22.56 -6.59 4.64
CA GLY A 399 -23.78 -6.91 5.36
C GLY A 399 -23.63 -6.69 6.87
N CYS A 400 -23.93 -5.49 7.34
CA CYS A 400 -24.00 -5.14 8.76
C CYS A 400 -22.64 -5.19 9.49
N GLN A 401 -21.75 -4.25 9.15
CA GLN A 401 -20.67 -3.88 10.07
C GLN A 401 -21.28 -3.38 11.37
N THR A 402 -21.22 -4.22 12.40
CA THR A 402 -21.32 -3.73 13.77
C THR A 402 -20.06 -2.90 13.97
N ILE A 403 -20.17 -1.57 13.88
CA ILE A 403 -19.05 -0.69 14.23
C ILE A 403 -18.77 -0.97 15.70
N ASN A 404 -17.73 -1.78 15.95
CA ASN A 404 -17.29 -2.04 17.31
C ASN A 404 -16.64 -0.77 17.82
N PHE A 405 -17.48 0.09 18.39
CA PHE A 405 -17.10 1.40 18.90
C PHE A 405 -15.96 1.31 19.91
N GLN A 406 -15.81 0.17 20.61
CA GLN A 406 -14.72 -0.06 21.54
C GLN A 406 -13.37 -0.24 20.84
N ASN A 407 -13.33 -0.93 19.70
CA ASN A 407 -12.10 -1.10 18.92
C ASN A 407 -11.65 0.25 18.33
N THR A 408 -12.57 0.98 17.69
CA THR A 408 -12.27 2.32 17.15
C THR A 408 -11.82 3.30 18.25
N LEU A 409 -12.41 3.20 19.45
CA LEU A 409 -12.01 4.00 20.60
C LEU A 409 -10.60 3.62 21.09
N ALA A 410 -10.29 2.33 21.18
CA ALA A 410 -8.98 1.82 21.57
C ALA A 410 -7.89 2.25 20.57
N ASP A 411 -8.16 2.15 19.27
CA ASP A 411 -7.25 2.57 18.20
C ASP A 411 -6.99 4.06 18.25
N THR A 412 -8.05 4.86 18.46
CA THR A 412 -7.93 6.32 18.61
C THR A 412 -7.08 6.68 19.83
N GLN A 413 -7.24 5.99 20.96
CA GLN A 413 -6.40 6.19 22.14
C GLN A 413 -4.94 5.79 21.89
N THR A 414 -4.71 4.68 21.18
CA THR A 414 -3.37 4.22 20.80
C THR A 414 -2.68 5.22 19.90
N LEU A 415 -3.37 5.74 18.88
CA LEU A 415 -2.86 6.78 17.98
C LEU A 415 -2.48 8.06 18.75
N ILE A 416 -3.32 8.51 19.67
CA ILE A 416 -3.04 9.68 20.53
C ILE A 416 -1.76 9.45 21.37
N ARG A 417 -1.59 8.25 21.94
CA ARG A 417 -0.38 7.88 22.70
C ARG A 417 0.87 7.82 21.80
N ARG A 418 0.77 7.25 20.59
CA ARG A 418 1.85 7.22 19.58
C ARG A 418 2.28 8.64 19.21
N GLN A 419 1.34 9.53 18.90
CA GLN A 419 1.63 10.93 18.58
C GLN A 419 2.32 11.68 19.73
N LYS A 420 1.89 11.47 20.99
CA LYS A 420 2.55 12.02 22.19
C LYS A 420 4.02 11.54 22.29
N LYS A 421 4.30 10.27 22.00
CA LYS A 421 5.66 9.71 22.01
C LYS A 421 6.54 10.37 20.95
N THR A 422 6.04 10.51 19.72
CA THR A 422 6.75 11.15 18.60
C THR A 422 7.07 12.61 18.89
N LEU A 423 6.10 13.40 19.37
CA LEU A 423 6.33 14.80 19.75
C LEU A 423 7.37 14.94 20.88
N ASN A 424 7.35 14.05 21.87
CA ASN A 424 8.34 14.05 22.95
C ASN A 424 9.76 13.69 22.46
N ARG A 425 9.89 12.76 21.50
CA ARG A 425 11.16 12.43 20.83
C ARG A 425 11.69 13.65 20.08
N LEU A 426 10.84 14.33 19.32
CA LEU A 426 11.21 15.52 18.56
C LEU A 426 11.71 16.65 19.48
N ILE A 427 11.01 16.92 20.60
CA ILE A 427 11.47 17.88 21.62
C ILE A 427 12.83 17.49 22.20
N ARG A 428 13.10 16.19 22.40
CA ARG A 428 14.40 15.71 22.90
C ARG A 428 15.51 15.99 21.88
N ILE A 429 15.29 15.69 20.60
CA ILE A 429 16.24 15.96 19.51
C ILE A 429 16.56 17.45 19.42
N LEU A 430 15.54 18.30 19.46
CA LEU A 430 15.68 19.77 19.42
C LEU A 430 16.44 20.34 20.62
N LYS A 431 16.26 19.72 21.80
CA LYS A 431 17.02 20.09 23.00
C LYS A 431 18.49 19.69 22.86
N LEU A 432 18.76 18.48 22.38
CA LEU A 432 20.12 17.96 22.18
C LEU A 432 20.90 18.74 21.12
N SER A 433 20.24 19.20 20.05
CA SER A 433 20.86 20.05 19.02
C SER A 433 21.07 21.52 19.45
N GLY A 434 20.63 21.88 20.67
CA GLY A 434 20.65 23.26 21.15
C GLY A 434 19.76 24.20 20.33
N ALA A 435 18.78 23.66 19.59
CA ALA A 435 17.79 24.45 18.87
C ALA A 435 16.77 25.08 19.82
N ILE A 436 16.46 24.41 20.93
CA ILE A 436 15.64 24.94 22.02
C ILE A 436 16.35 24.78 23.37
N THR A 437 16.19 25.75 24.26
CA THR A 437 16.71 25.66 25.63
C THR A 437 15.81 24.82 26.52
N THR A 438 16.32 24.39 27.68
CA THR A 438 15.52 23.71 28.71
C THR A 438 14.30 24.53 29.15
N SER A 439 14.42 25.87 29.17
CA SER A 439 13.32 26.77 29.52
C SER A 439 12.18 26.77 28.50
N TYR A 440 12.43 26.41 27.23
CA TYR A 440 11.39 26.23 26.21
C TYR A 440 10.89 24.79 26.11
N ALA A 441 11.76 23.79 26.30
CA ALA A 441 11.39 22.38 26.22
C ALA A 441 10.42 21.95 27.33
N ARG A 442 10.59 22.46 28.55
CA ARG A 442 9.77 22.08 29.72
C ARG A 442 8.30 22.53 29.59
N PRO A 443 7.98 23.80 29.24
CA PRO A 443 6.61 24.22 28.98
C PRO A 443 5.94 23.49 27.81
N MET A 444 6.70 23.16 26.75
CA MET A 444 6.16 22.42 25.61
C MET A 444 5.73 21.01 26.00
N ARG A 445 6.57 20.25 26.70
CA ARG A 445 6.19 18.92 27.22
C ARG A 445 4.97 19.00 28.12
N LYS A 446 4.90 20.02 29.00
CA LYS A 446 3.74 20.23 29.87
C LYS A 446 2.45 20.45 29.05
N LYS A 447 2.48 21.31 28.02
CA LYS A 447 1.32 21.55 27.14
C LYS A 447 0.89 20.29 26.37
N ILE A 448 1.84 19.53 25.83
CA ILE A 448 1.54 18.28 25.11
C ILE A 448 0.88 17.28 26.05
N ASN A 449 1.41 17.13 27.28
CA ASN A 449 0.82 16.24 28.26
C ASN A 449 -0.62 16.67 28.58
N VAL A 450 -0.87 17.94 28.89
CA VAL A 450 -2.23 18.45 29.17
C VAL A 450 -3.20 18.16 28.03
N ILE A 451 -2.83 18.48 26.79
CA ILE A 451 -3.70 18.24 25.62
C ILE A 451 -3.97 16.74 25.43
N THR A 452 -2.96 15.90 25.65
CA THR A 452 -3.12 14.44 25.50
C THR A 452 -4.04 13.88 26.60
N GLU A 453 -3.84 14.29 27.86
CA GLU A 453 -4.69 13.83 28.96
C GLU A 453 -6.13 14.32 28.80
N GLU A 454 -6.36 15.56 28.36
CA GLU A 454 -7.72 16.07 28.06
C GLU A 454 -8.40 15.26 26.94
N ALA A 455 -7.66 14.94 25.87
CA ALA A 455 -8.19 14.13 24.77
C ALA A 455 -8.52 12.69 25.22
N LEU A 456 -7.63 12.05 25.99
CA LEU A 456 -7.87 10.71 26.53
C LEU A 456 -9.02 10.70 27.54
N LEU A 457 -9.14 11.72 28.39
CA LEU A 457 -10.25 11.87 29.32
C LEU A 457 -11.58 12.03 28.58
N THR A 458 -11.63 12.87 27.54
CA THR A 458 -12.83 13.06 26.72
C THR A 458 -13.25 11.76 26.02
N LEU A 459 -12.29 10.97 25.54
CA LEU A 459 -12.57 9.67 24.95
C LEU A 459 -13.05 8.65 25.99
N SER A 460 -12.54 8.72 27.23
CA SER A 460 -12.97 7.83 28.31
C SER A 460 -14.39 8.09 28.81
N THR A 461 -14.93 9.28 28.55
CA THR A 461 -16.32 9.62 28.91
C THR A 461 -17.36 9.19 27.87
N LEU A 462 -16.94 8.67 26.71
CA LEU A 462 -17.88 8.18 25.71
C LEU A 462 -18.60 6.90 26.19
N PRO A 463 -19.88 6.70 25.86
CA PRO A 463 -20.62 5.51 26.27
C PRO A 463 -19.93 4.24 25.79
N GLN A 464 -19.65 3.30 26.70
CA GLN A 464 -18.99 2.02 26.39
C GLN A 464 -19.97 0.89 26.04
N ALA A 465 -21.26 1.19 25.93
CA ALA A 465 -22.27 0.17 25.64
C ALA A 465 -22.17 -0.29 24.17
N PRO A 466 -22.20 -1.61 23.90
CA PRO A 466 -22.24 -2.11 22.53
C PRO A 466 -23.53 -1.65 21.84
N LEU A 467 -23.39 -0.95 20.71
CA LEU A 467 -24.52 -0.66 19.83
C LEU A 467 -24.87 -1.93 19.05
N ILE A 468 -25.93 -2.60 19.47
CA ILE A 468 -26.48 -3.76 18.76
C ILE A 468 -27.50 -3.22 17.75
N CYS A 469 -27.18 -3.29 16.46
CA CYS A 469 -28.18 -3.11 15.41
C CYS A 469 -29.13 -4.32 15.42
N ALA A 470 -30.39 -4.10 15.80
CA ALA A 470 -31.44 -5.11 15.64
C ALA A 470 -31.71 -5.33 14.15
N THR A 471 -31.67 -6.58 13.72
CA THR A 471 -31.61 -7.05 12.33
C THR A 471 -32.93 -6.95 11.54
N THR A 472 -33.83 -6.03 11.86
CA THR A 472 -35.07 -5.87 11.08
C THR A 472 -35.39 -4.40 10.85
N ALA A 473 -35.26 -4.00 9.58
CA ALA A 473 -35.73 -2.75 8.97
C ALA A 473 -35.76 -1.51 9.90
N CYS A 474 -34.61 -0.83 10.05
CA CYS A 474 -34.57 0.44 10.76
C CYS A 474 -34.96 1.61 9.82
N PRO A 475 -35.96 2.43 10.18
CA PRO A 475 -36.15 3.73 9.58
C PRO A 475 -35.00 4.66 10.00
N SER A 476 -34.63 5.58 9.11
CA SER A 476 -33.57 6.57 9.27
C SER A 476 -33.71 7.40 10.54
N ILE A 477 -33.07 6.97 11.65
CA ILE A 477 -32.84 7.81 12.82
C ILE A 477 -31.37 8.24 12.81
N SER A 478 -31.16 9.56 12.81
CA SER A 478 -29.87 10.19 12.53
C SER A 478 -28.86 10.05 13.69
N HIS A 479 -28.12 8.95 13.72
CA HIS A 479 -26.84 8.86 14.46
C HIS A 479 -25.67 9.56 13.74
N GLN A 480 -25.95 10.16 12.57
CA GLN A 480 -24.99 11.00 11.83
C GLN A 480 -24.49 12.21 12.65
N SER A 481 -25.26 12.72 13.61
CA SER A 481 -24.85 13.90 14.41
C SER A 481 -23.69 13.61 15.37
N GLU A 482 -23.66 12.44 16.02
CA GLU A 482 -22.60 12.05 16.95
C GLU A 482 -21.32 11.68 16.20
N LEU A 483 -21.44 10.92 15.11
CA LEU A 483 -20.32 10.64 14.20
C LEU A 483 -19.77 11.92 13.56
N ALA A 484 -20.62 12.87 13.15
CA ALA A 484 -20.18 14.18 12.65
C ALA A 484 -19.43 14.98 13.73
N THR A 485 -19.85 14.88 15.00
CA THR A 485 -19.18 15.54 16.12
C THR A 485 -17.80 14.95 16.38
N ILE A 486 -17.66 13.62 16.41
CA ILE A 486 -16.37 12.93 16.58
C ILE A 486 -15.43 13.26 15.40
N ARG A 487 -15.94 13.23 14.16
CA ARG A 487 -15.19 13.62 12.96
C ARG A 487 -14.73 15.08 13.03
N SER A 488 -15.61 16.00 13.43
CA SER A 488 -15.28 17.42 13.62
C SER A 488 -14.15 17.62 14.65
N ILE A 489 -14.21 16.92 15.79
CA ILE A 489 -13.17 16.97 16.84
C ILE A 489 -11.84 16.42 16.30
N SER A 490 -11.85 15.27 15.63
CA SER A 490 -10.65 14.66 15.03
C SER A 490 -10.01 15.60 13.99
N THR A 491 -10.81 16.17 13.09
CA THR A 491 -10.34 17.14 12.09
C THR A 491 -9.79 18.41 12.74
N ALA A 492 -10.43 18.91 13.80
CA ALA A 492 -9.94 20.08 14.55
C ALA A 492 -8.59 19.80 15.23
N LEU A 493 -8.40 18.61 15.81
CA LEU A 493 -7.14 18.18 16.40
C LEU A 493 -6.03 18.04 15.34
N LYS A 494 -6.31 17.38 14.20
CA LYS A 494 -5.38 17.27 13.06
C LYS A 494 -4.97 18.65 12.53
N ARG A 495 -5.93 19.58 12.34
CA ARG A 495 -5.66 20.96 11.90
C ARG A 495 -4.81 21.74 12.91
N ARG A 496 -5.09 21.60 14.22
CA ARG A 496 -4.33 22.25 15.29
C ARG A 496 -2.88 21.71 15.35
N ALA A 497 -2.70 20.40 15.21
CA ALA A 497 -1.38 19.77 15.14
C ALA A 497 -0.57 20.25 13.92
N ARG A 498 -1.19 20.30 12.72
CA ARG A 498 -0.56 20.82 11.50
C ARG A 498 -0.16 22.30 11.62
N ARG A 499 -1.03 23.15 12.20
CA ARG A 499 -0.71 24.58 12.44
C ARG A 499 0.46 24.76 13.41
N LEU A 500 0.50 23.97 14.48
CA LEU A 500 1.62 23.98 15.43
C LEU A 500 2.92 23.50 14.77
N SER A 501 2.85 22.45 13.94
CA SER A 501 4.01 21.93 13.18
C SER A 501 4.55 22.96 12.17
N ARG A 502 3.68 23.60 11.37
CA ARG A 502 4.08 24.64 10.40
C ARG A 502 4.69 25.87 11.09
N SER A 503 3.99 26.44 12.06
CA SER A 503 4.49 27.60 12.83
C SER A 503 5.85 27.32 13.49
N TYR A 504 6.10 26.06 13.85
CA TYR A 504 7.37 25.62 14.41
C TYR A 504 8.47 25.43 13.36
N ARG A 505 8.15 24.80 12.22
CA ARG A 505 9.07 24.63 11.08
C ARG A 505 9.60 25.99 10.60
N ASP A 506 8.74 26.99 10.53
CA ASP A 506 9.11 28.37 10.13
C ASP A 506 10.06 29.04 11.15
N LYS A 507 9.81 28.85 12.46
CA LYS A 507 10.66 29.39 13.53
C LYS A 507 12.02 28.68 13.62
N VAL A 508 12.05 27.37 13.41
CA VAL A 508 13.31 26.59 13.40
C VAL A 508 14.13 26.92 12.16
N SER A 509 13.51 26.96 10.98
CA SER A 509 14.18 27.31 9.71
C SER A 509 14.81 28.69 9.76
N SER A 510 14.11 29.69 10.28
CA SER A 510 14.66 31.04 10.45
C SER A 510 15.83 31.10 11.44
N THR A 511 15.76 30.38 12.57
CA THR A 511 16.85 30.33 13.56
C THR A 511 18.09 29.60 13.02
N ILE A 512 17.90 28.48 12.31
CA ILE A 512 18.99 27.72 11.67
C ILE A 512 19.64 28.56 10.56
N ARG A 513 18.85 29.21 9.69
CA ARG A 513 19.36 30.14 8.67
C ARG A 513 20.22 31.24 9.30
N GLN A 514 19.76 31.86 10.39
CA GLN A 514 20.54 32.89 11.08
C GLN A 514 21.86 32.35 11.67
N ARG A 515 21.88 31.12 12.22
CA ARG A 515 23.12 30.49 12.71
C ARG A 515 24.10 30.18 11.58
N ILE A 516 23.62 29.67 10.44
CA ILE A 516 24.46 29.42 9.25
C ILE A 516 25.06 30.72 8.73
N ILE A 517 24.26 31.79 8.63
CA ILE A 517 24.73 33.12 8.21
C ILE A 517 25.83 33.64 9.16
N ARG A 518 25.66 33.48 10.49
CA ARG A 518 26.68 33.88 11.47
C ARG A 518 27.97 33.06 11.35
N LYS A 519 27.88 31.74 11.14
CA LYS A 519 29.05 30.87 10.91
C LYS A 519 29.78 31.27 9.63
N ARG A 520 29.06 31.50 8.52
CA ARG A 520 29.65 31.97 7.24
C ARG A 520 30.34 33.33 7.40
N LYS A 521 29.74 34.28 8.14
CA LYS A 521 30.39 35.58 8.45
C LYS A 521 31.68 35.42 9.25
N ARG A 522 31.71 34.51 10.25
CA ARG A 522 32.93 34.21 11.02
C ARG A 522 34.01 33.56 10.16
N ALA A 523 33.64 32.58 9.33
CA ALA A 523 34.56 31.92 8.41
C ALA A 523 35.20 32.92 7.43
N ARG A 524 34.41 33.83 6.84
CA ARG A 524 34.92 34.90 5.97
C ARG A 524 35.91 35.82 6.68
N LYS A 525 35.62 36.24 7.92
CA LYS A 525 36.55 37.05 8.73
C LYS A 525 37.85 36.31 9.01
N LEU A 526 37.79 35.00 9.27
CA LEU A 526 38.99 34.19 9.50
C LEU A 526 39.84 34.09 8.23
N PHE A 527 39.19 33.83 7.09
CA PHE A 527 39.84 33.74 5.78
C PHE A 527 40.54 35.06 5.40
N GLN A 528 39.88 36.20 5.65
CA GLN A 528 40.45 37.52 5.40
C GLN A 528 41.71 37.78 6.25
N LYS A 529 41.71 37.39 7.54
CA LYS A 529 42.91 37.47 8.39
C LYS A 529 44.05 36.60 7.89
N VAL A 530 43.76 35.41 7.37
CA VAL A 530 44.78 34.53 6.80
C VAL A 530 45.37 35.15 5.53
N GLN A 531 44.55 35.75 4.66
CA GLN A 531 45.05 36.46 3.49
C GLN A 531 45.90 37.68 3.85
N GLU A 532 45.51 38.44 4.87
CA GLU A 532 46.34 39.53 5.42
C GLU A 532 47.70 38.99 5.87
N GLN A 533 47.74 37.89 6.64
CA GLN A 533 49.00 37.28 7.08
C GLN A 533 49.88 36.79 5.92
N ILE A 534 49.27 36.19 4.89
CA ILE A 534 50.00 35.73 3.70
C ILE A 534 50.60 36.91 2.93
N SER A 535 49.93 38.06 2.90
CA SER A 535 50.42 39.25 2.20
C SER A 535 51.70 39.86 2.81
N TYR A 536 52.06 39.49 4.06
CA TYR A 536 53.31 39.90 4.70
C TYR A 536 54.51 38.98 4.41
N LEU A 537 54.29 37.78 3.84
CA LEU A 537 55.36 36.82 3.57
C LEU A 537 56.42 37.31 2.54
N PRO A 538 56.09 38.12 1.51
CA PRO A 538 57.10 38.67 0.60
C PRO A 538 58.09 39.63 1.27
N GLN A 539 57.71 40.28 2.38
CA GLN A 539 58.61 41.17 3.12
C GLN A 539 59.65 40.39 3.95
N LEU A 540 59.34 39.15 4.31
CA LEU A 540 60.29 38.27 5.00
C LEU A 540 61.32 37.70 4.03
N SER A 541 60.98 37.49 2.75
CA SER A 541 61.95 36.98 1.78
C SER A 541 63.04 38.00 1.44
N SER A 542 62.74 39.30 1.48
CA SER A 542 63.75 40.35 1.26
C SER A 542 64.75 40.52 2.42
N LEU A 543 64.41 40.04 3.62
CA LEU A 543 65.30 40.08 4.80
C LEU A 543 66.29 38.90 4.84
N CYS A 544 66.01 37.82 4.12
CA CYS A 544 66.88 36.64 4.06
C CYS A 544 67.92 36.69 2.93
N SER A 545 67.78 37.59 1.96
CA SER A 545 68.67 37.69 0.79
C SER A 545 69.85 38.66 0.96
N SER A 546 70.07 39.23 2.16
CA SER A 546 71.17 40.19 2.41
C SER A 546 72.27 39.70 3.37
N ASN A 547 72.30 38.40 3.70
CA ASN A 547 73.39 37.80 4.49
C ASN A 547 73.71 36.39 3.97
N THR A 548 74.38 36.33 2.82
CA THR A 548 75.25 35.22 2.40
C THR A 548 76.37 35.79 1.55
#